data_AF-A0A9X0QF13-F1
#
_entry.id   AF-A0A9X0QF13-F1
#
_cell.length_a   1.000
_cell.length_b   1.000
_cell.length_c   1.000
_cell.angle_alpha   90.00
_cell.angle_beta   90.00
_cell.angle_gamma   90.00
#
_symmetry.space_group_name_H-M   'P 1'
#
loop_
_entity.id
_entity.type
_entity.pdbx_description
1 polymer ?
#
loop_
_entity_poly.entity_id
_entity_poly.type
_entity_poly.pdbx_seq_one_letter_code
_entity_poly.pdbx_strand_id
1 'polypeptide(L)'
;MERFGDELRRERVRRKVSMESISGETKISVRHLEALEAGEYDSLPGGVFRKGIVRSYLTAVGLEETPWIERFEVSLRESGTENGNTDWTEFAENVRRNRSGVAQKQNLRWMGVGTMVTMLGVLGWAVWKFALHGRLIP
;
A
#
# COMPACT_ATOMS: atom_id res chain seq x y z
N MET A 1 -6.57 -34.71 -13.74
CA MET A 1 -5.76 -33.79 -12.92
C MET A 1 -6.72 -33.00 -12.07
N GLU A 2 -6.45 -32.88 -10.77
CA GLU A 2 -7.20 -31.99 -9.88
C GLU A 2 -6.84 -30.54 -10.22
N ARG A 3 -7.81 -29.61 -10.24
CA ARG A 3 -7.52 -28.20 -10.50
C ARG A 3 -6.89 -27.57 -9.26
N PHE A 4 -5.99 -26.62 -9.45
CA PHE A 4 -5.30 -25.90 -8.37
C PHE A 4 -6.26 -25.38 -7.28
N GLY A 5 -7.41 -24.80 -7.68
CA GLY A 5 -8.41 -24.27 -6.76
C GLY A 5 -9.12 -25.35 -5.91
N ASP A 6 -9.38 -26.53 -6.49
CA ASP A 6 -9.95 -27.67 -5.77
C ASP A 6 -8.99 -28.16 -4.67
N GLU A 7 -7.70 -28.19 -4.99
CA GLU A 7 -6.65 -28.59 -4.05
C GLU A 7 -6.54 -27.62 -2.87
N LEU A 8 -6.56 -26.31 -3.15
CA LEU A 8 -6.58 -25.23 -2.15
C LEU A 8 -7.77 -25.39 -1.21
N ARG A 9 -8.98 -25.56 -1.78
CA ARG A 9 -10.20 -25.75 -1.00
C ARG A 9 -10.10 -26.96 -0.10
N ARG A 10 -9.60 -28.09 -0.62
CA ARG A 10 -9.41 -29.30 0.17
C ARG A 10 -8.46 -29.08 1.34
N GLU A 11 -7.32 -28.43 1.10
CA GLU A 11 -6.35 -28.13 2.16
C GLU A 11 -6.91 -27.19 3.23
N ARG A 12 -7.70 -26.20 2.84
CA ARG A 12 -8.40 -25.30 3.78
C ARG A 12 -9.41 -26.06 4.63
N VAL A 13 -10.27 -26.86 4.00
CA VAL A 13 -11.29 -27.67 4.70
C VAL A 13 -10.62 -28.67 5.65
N ARG A 14 -9.54 -29.32 5.23
CA ARG A 14 -8.74 -30.24 6.06
C ARG A 14 -8.23 -29.58 7.33
N ARG A 15 -7.83 -28.30 7.25
CA ARG A 15 -7.36 -27.50 8.38
C ARG A 15 -8.48 -26.76 9.13
N LYS A 16 -9.74 -26.96 8.72
CA LYS A 16 -10.94 -26.35 9.34
C LYS A 16 -10.91 -24.82 9.35
N VAL A 17 -10.28 -24.21 8.35
CA VAL A 17 -10.24 -22.74 8.20
C VAL A 17 -11.45 -22.30 7.36
N SER A 18 -12.24 -21.35 7.88
CA SER A 18 -13.41 -20.82 7.17
C SER A 18 -13.02 -19.67 6.23
N MET A 19 -13.87 -19.36 5.24
CA MET A 19 -13.62 -18.26 4.31
C MET A 19 -13.68 -16.90 5.02
N GLU A 20 -14.48 -16.81 6.08
CA GLU A 20 -14.61 -15.64 6.94
C GLU A 20 -13.36 -15.42 7.79
N SER A 21 -12.66 -16.49 8.19
CA SER A 21 -11.43 -16.42 8.99
C SER A 21 -10.27 -15.82 8.17
N ILE A 22 -9.79 -16.53 7.14
CA ILE A 22 -9.81 -15.99 5.76
C ILE A 22 -9.75 -14.47 5.61
N SER A 23 -10.94 -13.97 5.27
CA SER A 23 -11.24 -12.58 5.03
C SER A 23 -10.95 -11.69 6.24
N GLY A 24 -11.24 -12.14 7.45
CA GLY A 24 -11.03 -11.39 8.68
C GLY A 24 -9.56 -11.05 8.93
N GLU A 25 -8.67 -12.00 8.69
CA GLU A 25 -7.22 -11.86 8.85
C GLU A 25 -6.58 -11.09 7.70
N THR A 26 -6.89 -11.48 6.46
CA THR A 26 -6.20 -10.97 5.26
C THR A 26 -6.80 -9.69 4.68
N LYS A 27 -8.03 -9.34 5.08
CA LYS A 27 -8.85 -8.27 4.49
C LYS A 27 -9.20 -8.48 3.01
N ILE A 28 -9.00 -9.68 2.49
CA ILE A 28 -9.43 -10.07 1.15
C ILE A 28 -10.92 -10.43 1.22
N SER A 29 -11.72 -9.93 0.28
CA SER A 29 -13.15 -10.24 0.27
C SER A 29 -13.40 -11.74 0.08
N VAL A 30 -14.40 -12.29 0.77
CA VAL A 30 -14.85 -13.69 0.61
C VAL A 30 -15.06 -14.03 -0.87
N ARG A 31 -15.65 -13.12 -1.65
CA ARG A 31 -15.87 -13.29 -3.10
C ARG A 31 -14.58 -13.60 -3.87
N HIS A 32 -13.47 -12.92 -3.55
CA HIS A 32 -12.19 -13.18 -4.22
C HIS A 32 -11.55 -14.49 -3.76
N LEU A 33 -11.76 -14.88 -2.50
CA LEU A 33 -11.26 -16.16 -1.99
C LEU A 33 -12.02 -17.34 -2.62
N GLU A 34 -13.34 -17.19 -2.81
CA GLU A 34 -14.17 -18.15 -3.53
C GLU A 34 -13.78 -18.25 -5.00
N ALA A 35 -13.57 -17.11 -5.67
CA ALA A 35 -13.10 -17.09 -7.06
C ALA A 35 -11.73 -17.80 -7.22
N LEU A 36 -10.83 -17.63 -6.24
CA LEU A 36 -9.54 -18.33 -6.22
C LEU A 36 -9.73 -19.85 -6.16
N GLU A 37 -10.60 -20.35 -5.27
CA GLU A 37 -10.92 -21.78 -5.15
C GLU A 37 -11.68 -22.32 -6.38
N ALA A 38 -12.49 -21.49 -7.05
CA ALA A 38 -13.19 -21.85 -8.28
C ALA A 38 -12.29 -21.83 -9.54
N GLY A 39 -11.08 -21.27 -9.42
CA GLY A 39 -10.18 -21.04 -10.56
C GLY A 39 -10.68 -19.95 -11.50
N GLU A 40 -11.52 -19.03 -11.03
CA GLU A 40 -12.06 -17.89 -11.76
C GLU A 40 -11.11 -16.69 -11.66
N TYR A 41 -9.93 -16.80 -12.26
CA TYR A 41 -8.86 -15.80 -12.09
C TYR A 41 -9.18 -14.42 -12.70
N ASP A 42 -10.12 -14.34 -13.65
CA ASP A 42 -10.63 -13.09 -14.20
C ASP A 42 -11.45 -12.28 -13.19
N SER A 43 -12.04 -12.96 -12.20
CA SER A 43 -12.79 -12.35 -11.09
C SER A 43 -11.86 -11.82 -9.98
N LEU A 44 -10.56 -12.08 -10.06
CA LEU A 44 -9.54 -11.56 -9.15
C LEU A 44 -9.00 -10.20 -9.62
N PRO A 45 -8.61 -9.31 -8.68
CA PRO A 45 -7.84 -8.12 -9.02
C PRO A 45 -6.60 -8.47 -9.85
N GLY A 46 -6.40 -7.75 -10.96
CA GLY A 46 -5.36 -8.02 -11.95
C GLY A 46 -3.91 -7.83 -11.46
N GLY A 47 -2.97 -8.21 -12.33
CA GLY A 47 -1.53 -8.01 -12.09
C GLY A 47 -0.97 -8.74 -10.86
N VAL A 48 0.04 -8.15 -10.20
CA VAL A 48 0.70 -8.71 -9.01
C VAL A 48 -0.21 -8.86 -7.78
N PHE A 49 -1.43 -8.29 -7.78
CA PHE A 49 -2.39 -8.52 -6.69
C PHE A 49 -2.85 -9.97 -6.63
N ARG A 50 -2.97 -10.68 -7.77
CA ARG A 50 -3.35 -12.10 -7.77
C ARG A 50 -2.39 -12.94 -6.93
N LYS A 51 -1.08 -12.76 -7.17
CA LYS A 51 -0.03 -13.47 -6.42
C LYS A 51 -0.05 -13.10 -4.92
N GLY A 52 -0.31 -11.83 -4.61
CA GLY A 52 -0.50 -11.36 -3.24
C GLY A 52 -1.67 -12.05 -2.54
N ILE A 53 -2.82 -12.16 -3.21
CA ILE A 53 -4.01 -12.85 -2.71
C ILE A 53 -3.71 -14.32 -2.41
N VAL A 54 -3.03 -15.01 -3.33
CA VAL A 54 -2.65 -16.42 -3.12
C VAL A 54 -1.72 -16.55 -1.91
N ARG A 55 -0.68 -15.72 -1.78
CA ARG A 55 0.21 -15.75 -0.61
C ARG A 55 -0.55 -15.56 0.69
N SER A 56 -1.37 -14.52 0.78
CA SER A 56 -2.17 -14.24 1.98
C SER A 56 -3.11 -15.39 2.33
N TYR A 57 -3.72 -16.03 1.33
CA TYR A 57 -4.52 -17.24 1.55
C TYR A 57 -3.67 -18.37 2.15
N LEU A 58 -2.52 -18.66 1.55
CA LEU A 58 -1.63 -19.74 1.99
C LEU A 58 -1.14 -19.51 3.41
N THR A 59 -0.73 -18.28 3.74
CA THR A 59 -0.32 -17.89 5.10
C THR A 59 -1.46 -18.13 6.10
N ALA A 60 -2.68 -17.65 5.81
CA ALA A 60 -3.83 -17.80 6.70
C ALA A 60 -4.26 -19.27 6.88
N VAL A 61 -4.04 -20.12 5.88
CA VAL A 61 -4.30 -21.56 5.97
C VAL A 61 -3.13 -22.32 6.60
N GLY A 62 -1.93 -21.74 6.69
CA GLY A 62 -0.73 -22.41 7.19
C GLY A 62 -0.13 -23.39 6.17
N LEU A 63 -0.11 -23.00 4.90
CA LEU A 63 0.52 -23.73 3.79
C LEU A 63 1.87 -23.10 3.44
N GLU A 64 2.83 -23.94 3.02
CA GLU A 64 4.13 -23.47 2.53
C GLU A 64 3.97 -22.72 1.20
N GLU A 65 4.48 -21.50 1.09
CA GLU A 65 4.17 -20.66 -0.08
C GLU A 65 4.80 -21.14 -1.38
N THR A 66 6.10 -21.48 -1.36
CA THR A 66 6.92 -21.73 -2.57
C THR A 66 6.27 -22.73 -3.55
N PRO A 67 5.95 -23.98 -3.15
CA PRO A 67 5.39 -24.96 -4.08
C PRO A 67 3.98 -24.61 -4.57
N TRP A 68 3.22 -23.86 -3.79
CA TRP A 68 1.87 -23.44 -4.18
C TRP A 68 1.88 -22.28 -5.17
N ILE A 69 2.80 -21.35 -5.00
CA ILE A 69 2.95 -20.19 -5.88
C ILE A 69 3.42 -20.61 -7.27
N GLU A 70 4.35 -21.56 -7.38
CA GLU A 70 4.77 -22.09 -8.68
C GLU A 70 3.61 -22.75 -9.42
N ARG A 71 2.81 -23.56 -8.73
CA ARG A 71 1.61 -24.19 -9.31
C ARG A 71 0.54 -23.18 -9.70
N PHE A 72 0.38 -22.13 -8.89
CA PHE A 72 -0.52 -21.03 -9.21
C PHE A 72 -0.12 -20.35 -10.53
N GLU A 73 1.15 -20.05 -10.72
CA GLU A 73 1.65 -19.42 -11.95
C GLU A 73 1.41 -20.29 -13.19
N VAL A 74 1.57 -21.61 -13.07
CA VAL A 74 1.21 -22.55 -14.14
C VAL A 74 -0.28 -22.51 -14.43
N SER A 75 -1.14 -22.63 -13.40
CA SER A 75 -2.60 -22.60 -13.56
C SER A 75 -3.11 -21.29 -14.17
N LEU A 76 -2.48 -20.16 -13.82
CA LEU A 76 -2.84 -18.84 -14.35
C LEU A 76 -2.49 -18.72 -15.84
N ARG A 77 -1.34 -19.27 -16.27
CA ARG A 77 -0.97 -19.31 -17.69
C ARG A 77 -1.92 -20.20 -18.50
N GLU A 78 -2.27 -21.36 -17.96
CA GLU A 78 -3.20 -22.30 -18.60
C GLU A 78 -4.61 -21.72 -18.74
N SER A 79 -5.04 -20.86 -17.81
CA SER A 79 -6.36 -20.20 -17.88
C SER A 79 -6.48 -19.14 -18.99
N GLY A 80 -5.37 -18.71 -19.61
CA GLY A 80 -5.37 -17.63 -20.60
C GLY A 80 -5.55 -16.22 -20.00
N THR A 81 -5.62 -16.10 -18.68
CA THR A 81 -5.79 -14.83 -17.94
C THR A 81 -4.46 -14.05 -17.85
N GLU A 82 -3.88 -13.66 -18.98
CA GLU A 82 -2.55 -13.02 -19.08
C GLU A 82 -2.54 -11.47 -18.98
N ASN A 83 -3.48 -10.86 -18.24
CA ASN A 83 -3.58 -9.38 -18.13
C ASN A 83 -2.66 -8.75 -17.07
N GLY A 84 -1.42 -9.23 -16.90
CA GLY A 84 -0.59 -8.93 -15.72
C GLY A 84 0.39 -7.77 -15.84
N ASN A 85 0.88 -7.45 -17.03
CA ASN A 85 1.99 -6.49 -17.17
C ASN A 85 1.53 -5.04 -17.37
N THR A 86 0.31 -4.81 -17.85
CA THR A 86 -0.16 -3.46 -18.23
C THR A 86 -0.67 -2.64 -17.03
N ASP A 87 -1.16 -3.29 -15.98
CA ASP A 87 -1.84 -2.63 -14.83
C ASP A 87 -0.86 -2.10 -13.77
N TRP A 88 0.33 -2.70 -13.64
CA TRP A 88 1.28 -2.34 -12.57
C TRP A 88 2.06 -1.06 -12.83
N THR A 89 2.35 -0.76 -14.09
CA THR A 89 2.97 0.51 -14.46
C THR A 89 2.02 1.67 -14.19
N GLU A 90 0.75 1.51 -14.53
CA GLU A 90 -0.29 2.52 -14.29
C GLU A 90 -0.60 2.69 -12.79
N PHE A 91 -0.75 1.59 -12.04
CA PHE A 91 -0.93 1.65 -10.58
C PHE A 91 0.27 2.32 -9.88
N ALA A 92 1.51 1.93 -10.22
CA ALA A 92 2.71 2.52 -9.65
C ALA A 92 2.84 4.01 -10.00
N GLU A 93 2.49 4.39 -11.22
CA GLU A 93 2.46 5.78 -11.66
C GLU A 93 1.41 6.59 -10.88
N ASN A 94 0.20 6.05 -10.68
CA ASN A 94 -0.85 6.69 -9.91
C ASN A 94 -0.46 6.88 -8.43
N VAL A 95 0.18 5.89 -7.80
CA VAL A 95 0.72 6.02 -6.42
C VAL A 95 1.81 7.10 -6.37
N ARG A 96 2.71 7.15 -7.36
CA ARG A 96 3.77 8.17 -7.47
C ARG A 96 3.16 9.57 -7.65
N ARG A 97 2.16 9.72 -8.53
CA ARG A 97 1.44 10.97 -8.80
C ARG A 97 0.65 11.46 -7.59
N ASN A 98 0.07 10.54 -6.81
CA ASN A 98 -0.63 10.91 -5.58
C ASN A 98 0.34 11.34 -4.46
N ARG A 99 1.56 10.78 -4.40
CA ARG A 99 2.62 11.22 -3.47
C ARG A 99 3.16 12.61 -3.78
N SER A 100 3.28 13.01 -5.05
CA SER A 100 3.79 14.35 -5.39
C SER A 100 2.85 15.48 -4.95
N GLY A 101 1.54 15.22 -4.82
CA GLY A 101 0.59 16.18 -4.25
C GLY A 101 0.82 16.47 -2.76
N VAL A 102 1.36 15.51 -1.99
CA VAL A 102 1.66 15.67 -0.56
C VAL A 102 2.98 16.43 -0.34
N ALA A 103 3.92 16.35 -1.28
CA ALA A 103 5.23 17.00 -1.19
C ALA A 103 5.17 18.53 -1.39
N GLN A 104 4.07 19.11 -1.88
CA GLN A 104 3.99 20.54 -2.19
C GLN A 104 3.70 21.45 -0.98
N LYS A 105 3.38 20.89 0.21
CA LYS A 105 2.95 21.67 1.39
C LYS A 105 4.03 21.92 2.46
N GLN A 106 5.31 21.63 2.20
CA GLN A 106 6.39 21.87 3.18
C GLN A 106 6.96 23.30 3.13
N ASN A 107 6.93 23.97 1.98
CA ASN A 107 7.59 25.27 1.78
C ASN A 107 6.86 26.42 2.50
N LEU A 108 5.54 26.29 2.68
CA LEU A 108 4.72 27.33 3.33
C LEU A 108 4.90 27.38 4.85
N ARG A 109 5.30 26.27 5.48
CA ARG A 109 5.43 26.19 6.95
C ARG A 109 6.65 26.93 7.48
N TRP A 110 7.73 27.01 6.68
CA TRP A 110 8.97 27.71 7.06
C TRP A 110 8.92 29.21 6.75
N MET A 111 8.07 29.66 5.82
CA MET A 111 7.84 31.09 5.59
C MET A 111 7.31 31.81 6.84
N GLY A 112 6.41 31.18 7.59
CA GLY A 112 5.90 31.75 8.85
C GLY A 112 6.97 31.89 9.94
N VAL A 113 7.89 30.93 10.03
CA VAL A 113 9.00 30.98 10.99
C VAL A 113 10.02 32.04 10.59
N GLY A 114 10.38 32.09 9.30
CA GLY A 114 11.32 33.10 8.79
C GLY A 114 10.83 34.53 9.01
N THR A 115 9.53 34.78 8.80
CA THR A 115 8.89 36.09 9.06
C THR A 115 8.85 36.44 10.55
N MET A 116 8.56 35.48 11.42
CA MET A 116 8.58 35.70 12.87
C MET A 116 9.99 36.05 13.39
N VAL A 117 11.03 35.32 12.92
CA VAL A 117 12.42 35.56 13.34
C VAL A 117 12.92 36.92 12.86
N THR A 118 12.58 37.31 11.62
CA THR A 118 12.94 38.65 11.10
C THR A 118 12.23 39.77 11.85
N MET A 119 10.94 39.63 12.17
CA MET A 119 10.23 40.60 13.01
C MET A 119 10.86 40.76 14.39
N LEU A 120 11.19 39.65 15.07
CA LEU A 120 11.83 39.69 16.39
C LEU A 120 13.22 40.35 16.35
N GLY A 121 14.01 40.08 15.30
CA GLY A 121 15.31 40.73 15.10
C GLY A 121 15.19 42.25 14.91
N VAL A 122 14.25 42.70 14.07
CA VAL A 122 14.00 44.14 13.84
C VAL A 122 13.53 44.82 15.13
N LEU A 123 12.63 44.18 15.88
CA LEU A 123 12.12 44.71 17.14
C LEU A 123 13.23 44.84 18.19
N GLY A 124 14.06 43.80 18.34
CA GLY A 124 15.21 43.80 19.24
C GLY A 124 16.23 44.89 18.88
N TRP A 125 16.54 45.05 17.58
CA TRP A 125 17.43 46.12 17.10
C TRP A 125 16.87 47.51 17.40
N ALA A 126 15.57 47.73 17.15
CA ALA A 126 14.91 49.01 17.44
C ALA A 126 14.96 49.35 18.94
N VAL A 127 14.67 48.37 19.80
CA VAL A 127 14.74 48.55 21.26
C VAL A 127 16.17 48.86 21.71
N TRP A 128 17.18 48.14 21.22
CA TRP A 128 18.59 48.41 21.55
C TRP A 128 19.01 49.82 21.10
N LYS A 129 18.67 50.20 19.87
CA LYS A 129 19.00 51.50 19.30
C LYS A 129 18.30 52.67 20.01
N PHE A 130 17.04 52.52 20.41
CA PHE A 130 16.29 53.61 21.04
C PHE A 130 16.40 53.65 22.57
N ALA A 131 16.37 52.49 23.24
CA ALA A 131 16.35 52.41 24.70
C ALA A 131 17.74 52.38 25.34
N LEU A 132 18.73 51.73 24.70
CA LEU A 132 20.11 51.70 25.22
C LEU A 132 20.96 52.83 24.63
N HIS A 133 20.88 53.07 23.32
CA HIS A 133 21.75 54.08 22.69
C HIS A 133 21.24 55.52 22.88
N GLY A 134 19.93 55.73 23.06
CA GLY A 134 19.34 57.06 23.33
C GLY A 134 19.60 57.61 24.73
N ARG A 135 20.09 56.79 25.67
CA ARG A 135 20.36 57.18 27.07
C ARG A 135 21.84 57.57 27.31
N LEU A 136 22.67 57.54 26.27
CA LEU A 136 24.14 57.73 26.35
C LEU A 136 24.66 58.94 25.58
N ILE A 137 23.79 59.87 25.18
CA ILE A 137 24.20 61.17 24.63
C ILE A 137 23.47 62.25 25.45
N PRO A 138 24.18 63.08 26.24
CA PRO A 138 23.59 64.19 26.98
C PRO A 138 23.08 65.30 26.07
#